data_AF-A0A535BWY0-F1
#
_entry.id   AF-A0A535BWY0-F1
#
_cell.length_a   1.000
_cell.length_b   1.000
_cell.length_c   1.000
_cell.angle_alpha   90.00
_cell.angle_beta   90.00
_cell.angle_gamma   90.00
#
_symmetry.space_group_name_H-M   'P 1'
#
loop_
_entity.id
_entity.type
_entity.pdbx_description
1 polymer ?
#
loop_
_entity_poly.entity_id
_entity_poly.type
_entity_poly.pdbx_seq_one_letter_code
_entity_poly.pdbx_strand_id
1 'polypeptide(L)' 'YTVVLKGMLRVKHAGGTIDVRAGQAVIARRGEWVQYGSPEREGAEYVAVCVPAFSPETVHRDG' A
#
# COMPACT_ATOMS: atom_id res chain seq x y z
N TYR A 1 2.54 -8.22 1.17
CA TYR A 1 2.00 -7.98 -0.19
C TYR A 1 0.69 -7.23 -0.07
N THR A 2 0.39 -6.33 -1.00
CA THR A 2 -0.92 -5.70 -1.12
C THR A 2 -1.49 -5.99 -2.50
N VAL A 3 -2.64 -6.66 -2.55
CA VAL A 3 -3.31 -7.07 -3.79
C VAL A 3 -4.57 -6.25 -3.98
N VAL A 4 -4.72 -5.62 -5.15
CA VAL A 4 -5.89 -4.80 -5.48
C VAL A 4 -6.92 -5.68 -6.19
N LEU A 5 -8.13 -5.72 -5.63
CA LEU A 5 -9.26 -6.49 -6.15
C LEU A 5 -10.14 -5.64 -7.08
N LYS A 6 -10.34 -4.36 -6.74
CA LYS A 6 -11.08 -3.38 -7.55
C LYS A 6 -10.50 -1.98 -7.37
N GLY A 7 -10.67 -1.12 -8.38
CA GLY A 7 -10.21 0.27 -8.37
C GLY A 7 -8.69 0.41 -8.50
N MET A 8 -8.13 1.44 -7.86
CA MET A 8 -6.70 1.76 -7.93
C MET A 8 -6.14 2.22 -6.58
N LEU A 9 -5.06 1.57 -6.15
CA LEU A 9 -4.26 1.98 -5.01
C LEU A 9 -3.01 2.72 -5.48
N ARG A 10 -2.86 3.98 -5.07
CA ARG A 10 -1.67 4.79 -5.29
C ARG A 10 -0.71 4.63 -4.11
N VAL A 11 0.50 4.18 -4.39
CA VAL A 11 1.58 4.04 -3.41
C VAL A 11 2.65 5.09 -3.70
N LYS A 12 2.82 6.05 -2.81
CA LYS A 12 4.00 6.92 -2.82
C LYS A 12 5.12 6.23 -2.06
N HIS A 13 6.33 6.35 -2.58
CA HIS A 13 7.57 5.84 -1.99
C HIS A 13 8.72 6.78 -2.36
N ALA A 14 9.93 6.51 -1.86
CA ALA A 14 11.08 7.38 -2.09
C ALA A 14 11.42 7.62 -3.58
N GLY A 15 11.07 6.67 -4.46
CA GLY A 15 11.31 6.75 -5.90
C GLY A 15 10.18 7.42 -6.69
N GLY A 16 9.14 7.93 -6.03
CA GLY A 16 7.99 8.55 -6.68
C GLY A 16 6.69 7.83 -6.35
N THR A 17 5.91 7.50 -7.38
CA THR A 17 4.54 7.00 -7.20
C THR A 17 4.26 5.81 -8.10
N ILE A 18 3.59 4.79 -7.56
CA ILE A 18 3.15 3.60 -8.28
C ILE A 18 1.63 3.51 -8.17
N ASP A 19 0.95 3.38 -9.30
CA ASP A 19 -0.49 3.10 -9.35
C ASP A 19 -0.71 1.60 -9.55
N VAL A 20 -1.42 0.97 -8.62
CA VAL A 20 -1.67 -0.48 -8.59
C VAL A 20 -3.15 -0.70 -8.88
N ARG A 21 -3.46 -1.34 -10.02
CA ARG A 21 -4.82 -1.60 -10.49
C ARG A 21 -5.31 -2.98 -10.07
N ALA A 22 -6.62 -3.20 -10.22
CA ALA A 22 -7.24 -4.52 -10.04
C ALA A 22 -6.46 -5.64 -10.75
N GLY A 23 -6.22 -6.75 -10.04
CA GLY A 23 -5.44 -7.89 -10.52
C GLY A 23 -3.93 -7.75 -10.36
N GLN A 24 -3.44 -6.59 -9.88
CA GLN A 24 -2.03 -6.36 -9.59
C GLN A 24 -1.74 -6.40 -8.09
N ALA A 25 -0.47 -6.54 -7.77
CA ALA A 25 0.03 -6.50 -6.41
C ALA A 25 1.29 -5.64 -6.28
N VAL A 26 1.49 -5.08 -5.09
CA VAL A 26 2.69 -4.35 -4.70
C VAL A 26 3.28 -4.95 -3.43
N ILE A 27 4.60 -4.86 -3.29
CA ILE A 27 5.33 -5.27 -2.08
C ILE A 27 6.13 -4.08 -1.55
N ALA A 28 5.76 -3.57 -0.38
CA ALA A 28 6.61 -2.69 0.39
C ALA A 28 7.65 -3.54 1.15
N ARG A 29 8.93 -3.22 0.98
CA ARG A 29 10.02 -3.92 1.67
C ARG A 29 10.16 -3.42 3.11
N ARG A 30 10.75 -4.24 3.99
CA ARG A 30 11.02 -3.85 5.38
C ARG A 30 11.83 -2.55 5.41
N GLY A 31 11.35 -1.57 6.17
CA GLY A 31 12.00 -0.27 6.32
C GLY A 31 11.75 0.72 5.18
N GLU A 32 11.01 0.31 4.14
CA GLU A 32 10.62 1.22 3.07
C GLU A 32 9.53 2.18 3.56
N TRP A 33 9.76 3.48 3.36
CA TRP A 33 8.73 4.48 3.57
C TRP A 33 7.68 4.38 2.46
N VAL A 34 6.41 4.29 2.84
CA VAL A 34 5.29 4.23 1.90
C VAL A 34 4.10 5.04 2.43
N GLN A 35 3.38 5.69 1.52
CA GLN A 35 2.06 6.26 1.77
C GLN A 35 1.07 5.70 0.77
N TYR A 36 0.02 5.05 1.30
CA TYR A 36 -1.08 4.50 0.52
C TYR A 36 -2.20 5.52 0.38
N GLY A 37 -2.80 5.63 -0.80
CA GLY A 37 -3.99 6.44 -1.05
C GLY A 37 -4.83 5.86 -2.17
N SER A 38 -6.13 6.19 -2.18
CA SER A 38 -7.08 5.80 -3.22
C SER A 38 -7.66 7.06 -3.84
N PRO A 39 -6.94 7.72 -4.77
CA PRO A 39 -7.30 9.06 -5.24
C PRO A 39 -8.46 9.08 -6.24
N GLU A 40 -8.81 7.93 -6.83
CA GLU A 40 -9.93 7.81 -7.74
C GLU A 40 -11.26 7.76 -6.98
N ARG A 41 -12.34 8.21 -7.63
CA ARG A 41 -13.66 8.38 -7.00
C ARG A 41 -14.26 7.05 -6.54
N GLU A 42 -13.99 5.98 -7.27
CA GLU A 42 -14.39 4.61 -6.97
C GLU A 42 -13.62 4.00 -5.80
N GLY A 43 -12.53 4.62 -5.36
CA GLY A 43 -11.65 4.12 -4.31
C GLY A 43 -10.86 2.88 -4.72
N ALA A 44 -10.48 2.07 -3.73
CA ALA A 44 -9.79 0.81 -3.93
C ALA A 44 -10.30 -0.26 -2.95
N GLU A 45 -10.60 -1.44 -3.47
CA GLU A 45 -10.83 -2.64 -2.67
C GLU A 45 -9.55 -3.48 -2.74
N TYR A 46 -8.89 -3.72 -1.60
CA TYR A 46 -7.59 -4.41 -1.57
C TYR A 46 -7.38 -5.20 -0.28
N VAL A 47 -6.49 -6.18 -0.35
CA VAL A 47 -6.04 -6.98 0.80
C VAL A 47 -4.55 -6.76 1.01
N ALA A 48 -4.17 -6.33 2.21
CA ALA A 48 -2.78 -6.21 2.63
C ALA A 48 -2.42 -7.37 3.58
N VAL A 49 -1.36 -8.11 3.23
CA VAL A 49 -0.79 -9.20 4.01
C VAL A 49 0.56 -8.77 4.55
N CYS A 50 0.67 -8.70 5.87
CA CYS A 50 1.87 -8.32 6.60
C CYS A 50 2.56 -9.57 7.17
N VAL A 51 3.89 -9.63 7.00
CA VAL A 51 4.75 -10.63 7.66
C VAL A 51 5.95 -9.89 8.25
N PRO A 52 6.13 -9.88 9.58
CA PRO A 52 5.25 -10.46 10.61
C PRO A 52 3.87 -9.77 10.65
N ALA A 53 2.94 -10.33 11.44
CA ALA A 53 1.62 -9.72 11.64
C ALA A 53 1.77 -8.24 12.04
N PHE A 54 0.86 -7.41 11.52
CA PHE A 54 0.85 -5.99 11.79
C PHE A 54 0.70 -5.71 13.29
N SER A 55 1.54 -4.84 13.83
CA SER A 55 1.36 -4.24 15.16
C SER A 55 1.54 -2.72 15.08
N PRO A 56 0.67 -1.92 15.73
CA PRO A 56 0.85 -0.48 15.91
C PRO A 56 2.18 -0.08 16.58
N GLU A 57 2.78 -0.95 17.41
CA GLU A 57 4.09 -0.66 18.03
C GLU A 57 5.24 -0.72 17.03
N THR A 58 5.05 -1.45 15.92
CA THR A 58 6.10 -1.72 14.93
C THR A 58 6.06 -0.77 13.73
N VAL A 59 5.07 0.13 13.66
CA VAL A 59 4.98 1.11 12.58
C VAL A 59 5.81 2.35 12.89
N HIS A 60 6.62 2.78 11.93
CA HIS A 60 7.34 4.04 12.00
C HIS A 60 6.50 5.10 11.29
N ARG A 61 5.64 5.80 12.04
CA ARG A 61 4.85 6.92 11.50
C ARG A 61 5.63 8.21 11.64
N ASP A 62 5.58 9.03 10.61
CA ASP A 62 5.94 10.44 10.72
C ASP A 62 4.86 11.12 11.58
N GLY A 63 5.30 11.87 12.61
CA GLY A 63 4.43 12.61 13.52
C GLY A 63 3.88 13.90 12.93
#